data_AF-A0A2K3L678-F1
#
_entry.id   AF-A0A2K3L678-F1
#
_cell.length_a   1.000
_cell.length_b   1.000
_cell.length_c   1.000
_cell.angle_alpha   90.00
_cell.angle_beta   90.00
_cell.angle_gamma   90.00
#
_symmetry.space_group_name_H-M   'P 1'
#
loop_
_entity.id
_entity.type
_entity.pdbx_description
1 polymer ?
#
loop_
_entity_poly.entity_id
_entity_poly.type
_entity_poly.pdbx_seq_one_letter_code
_entity_poly.pdbx_strand_id
1 'polypeptide(L)'
;MDEPTSGLDARAAAIVMRTVRNTVDTGRTVVCTIHQPSIDIFEAFDELFLMKRGGQEVYVGPLGRHSSQLIKYFESIEGVSKIKDGYNPATWMLEVTSSAQELTLGVDFHDIYKNSDLYSHFGSNVWLAYGNNIGHIRQDLFCALGSMYTTVLFLGVQNSSSIQPVVAVERSVFY
;
A
#
# COMPACT_ATOMS: atom_id res chain seq x y z
N MET A 1 -11.17 -2.19 2.87
CA MET A 1 -11.84 -1.42 1.80
C MET A 1 -10.86 -1.26 0.67
N ASP A 2 -11.25 -1.62 -0.55
CA ASP A 2 -10.39 -1.45 -1.72
C ASP A 2 -10.65 -0.08 -2.36
N GLU A 3 -9.61 0.75 -2.47
CA GLU A 3 -9.64 2.11 -3.04
C GLU A 3 -10.90 2.95 -2.75
N PRO A 4 -11.21 3.31 -1.48
CA PRO A 4 -12.45 4.01 -1.12
C PRO A 4 -12.59 5.42 -1.72
N THR A 5 -11.52 5.95 -2.31
CA THR A 5 -11.45 7.29 -2.91
C THR A 5 -11.35 7.26 -4.43
N SER A 6 -11.37 6.07 -5.06
CA SER A 6 -11.26 5.93 -6.52
C SER A 6 -12.46 6.57 -7.22
N GLY A 7 -12.20 7.45 -8.19
CA GLY A 7 -13.25 8.15 -8.97
C GLY A 7 -13.96 9.29 -8.23
N LEU A 8 -13.54 9.65 -7.03
CA LEU A 8 -14.07 10.80 -6.29
C LEU A 8 -13.17 12.03 -6.45
N ASP A 9 -13.78 13.22 -6.44
CA ASP A 9 -13.01 14.46 -6.28
C ASP A 9 -12.43 14.56 -4.85
N ALA A 10 -11.42 15.41 -4.67
CA ALA A 10 -10.70 15.52 -3.40
C ALA A 10 -11.62 15.83 -2.20
N ARG A 11 -12.71 16.58 -2.40
CA ARG A 11 -13.65 16.95 -1.34
C ARG A 11 -14.56 15.78 -0.97
N ALA A 12 -15.07 15.06 -1.97
CA ALA A 12 -15.86 13.85 -1.74
C ALA A 12 -15.03 12.75 -1.08
N ALA A 13 -13.79 12.55 -1.53
CA ALA A 13 -12.84 11.61 -0.94
C ALA A 13 -12.57 11.93 0.55
N ALA A 14 -12.36 13.21 0.89
CA ALA A 14 -12.18 13.63 2.28
C ALA A 14 -13.39 13.33 3.17
N ILE A 15 -14.62 13.48 2.65
CA ILE A 15 -15.85 13.15 3.40
C ILE A 15 -15.94 11.65 3.67
N VAL A 16 -15.61 10.81 2.68
CA VAL A 16 -15.56 9.35 2.85
C VAL A 16 -14.55 8.98 3.92
N MET A 17 -13.34 9.52 3.84
CA MET A 17 -12.28 9.26 4.82
C MET A 17 -12.64 9.71 6.23
N ARG A 18 -13.35 10.83 6.38
CA ARG A 18 -13.90 11.25 7.68
C ARG A 18 -14.91 10.26 8.25
N THR A 19 -15.73 9.67 7.39
CA THR A 19 -16.74 8.67 7.81
C THR A 19 -16.06 7.35 8.20
N VAL A 20 -15.01 6.96 7.46
CA VAL A 20 -14.14 5.83 7.83
C VAL A 20 -13.49 6.09 9.19
N ARG A 21 -12.96 7.29 9.42
CA ARG A 21 -12.37 7.71 10.70
C ARG A 21 -13.36 7.57 11.86
N ASN A 22 -14.59 8.06 11.71
CA ASN A 22 -15.65 7.89 12.71
C ASN A 22 -15.93 6.41 13.01
N THR A 23 -15.81 5.52 12.01
CA THR A 23 -15.98 4.07 12.22
C THR A 23 -14.82 3.51 13.04
N VAL A 24 -13.59 3.94 12.78
CA VAL A 24 -12.41 3.55 13.55
C VAL A 24 -12.56 3.96 15.03
N ASP A 25 -13.06 5.17 15.27
CA ASP A 25 -13.27 5.72 16.62
C ASP A 25 -14.29 4.90 17.46
N THR A 26 -15.10 4.05 16.82
CA THR A 26 -15.97 3.09 17.54
C THR A 26 -15.26 1.81 17.99
N GLY A 27 -13.94 1.72 17.83
CA GLY A 27 -13.13 0.54 18.18
C GLY A 27 -13.07 -0.52 17.07
N ARG A 28 -13.42 -0.16 15.83
CA ARG A 28 -13.34 -1.07 14.68
C ARG A 28 -12.03 -0.85 13.92
N THR A 29 -11.32 -1.92 13.60
CA THR A 29 -10.15 -1.85 12.72
C THR A 29 -10.59 -1.73 11.26
N VAL A 30 -10.08 -0.73 10.55
CA VAL A 30 -10.28 -0.58 9.11
C VAL A 30 -8.94 -0.66 8.40
N VAL A 31 -8.85 -1.53 7.40
CA VAL A 31 -7.69 -1.63 6.49
C VAL A 31 -8.13 -1.18 5.11
N CYS A 32 -7.36 -0.30 4.47
CA CYS A 32 -7.61 0.07 3.09
C CYS A 32 -6.34 0.21 2.26
N THR A 33 -6.48 -0.10 0.99
CA THR A 33 -5.52 0.18 -0.08
C THR A 33 -5.85 1.55 -0.67
N ILE A 34 -4.85 2.38 -0.88
CA ILE A 34 -5.03 3.66 -1.58
C ILE A 34 -3.90 3.86 -2.56
N HIS A 35 -4.27 4.23 -3.78
CA HIS A 35 -3.35 4.59 -4.84
C HIS A 35 -3.18 6.11 -4.82
N GLN A 36 -1.97 6.57 -4.46
CA GLN A 36 -1.54 7.98 -4.49
C GLN A 36 -2.49 8.96 -3.79
N PRO A 37 -2.61 8.90 -2.45
CA PRO A 37 -3.48 9.80 -1.70
C PRO A 37 -3.01 11.25 -1.74
N SER A 38 -3.95 12.19 -1.65
CA SER A 38 -3.64 13.59 -1.30
C SER A 38 -3.13 13.68 0.14
N ILE A 39 -2.46 14.79 0.47
CA ILE A 39 -1.91 15.03 1.82
C ILE A 39 -3.00 14.87 2.89
N ASP A 40 -4.17 15.50 2.69
CA ASP A 40 -5.29 15.43 3.65
C ASP A 40 -5.77 14.00 3.90
N ILE A 41 -5.78 13.16 2.86
CA ILE A 41 -6.18 11.75 2.97
C ILE A 41 -5.08 10.94 3.64
N PHE A 42 -3.82 11.19 3.28
CA PHE A 42 -2.68 10.48 3.81
C PHE A 42 -2.49 10.73 5.30
N GLU A 43 -2.68 11.97 5.75
CA GLU A 43 -2.64 12.35 7.17
C GLU A 43 -3.83 11.82 7.98
N ALA A 44 -4.91 11.41 7.31
CA ALA A 44 -6.05 10.80 7.96
C ALA A 44 -5.79 9.34 8.38
N PHE A 45 -4.60 8.78 8.19
CA PHE A 45 -4.22 7.42 8.61
C PHE A 45 -3.37 7.40 9.88
N ASP A 46 -3.60 6.43 10.75
CA ASP A 46 -2.79 6.25 11.96
C ASP A 46 -1.49 5.50 11.65
N GLU A 47 -1.63 4.41 10.88
CA GLU A 47 -0.56 3.48 10.54
C GLU A 47 -0.51 3.27 9.02
N LEU A 48 0.71 3.06 8.52
CA LEU A 48 1.00 2.77 7.13
C LEU A 48 1.63 1.39 7.01
N PHE A 49 1.13 0.61 6.05
CA PHE A 49 1.74 -0.64 5.62
C PHE A 49 2.25 -0.47 4.17
N LEU A 50 3.55 -0.26 4.01
CA LEU A 50 4.20 -0.06 2.72
C LEU A 50 4.89 -1.34 2.25
N MET A 51 4.60 -1.74 1.00
CA MET A 51 5.22 -2.88 0.34
C MET A 51 5.94 -2.47 -0.94
N LYS A 52 7.05 -3.13 -1.22
CA LYS A 52 7.69 -3.09 -2.55
C LYS A 52 7.21 -4.25 -3.44
N ARG A 53 7.58 -4.16 -4.71
CA ARG A 53 7.34 -5.22 -5.70
C ARG A 53 7.92 -6.54 -5.19
N GLY A 54 7.15 -7.61 -5.29
CA GLY A 54 7.51 -8.91 -4.70
C GLY A 54 6.85 -9.17 -3.35
N GLY A 55 6.02 -8.25 -2.84
CA GLY A 55 5.25 -8.46 -1.61
C GLY A 55 6.09 -8.35 -0.35
N GLN A 56 7.24 -7.70 -0.44
CA GLN A 56 8.15 -7.47 0.67
C GLN A 56 7.81 -6.16 1.37
N GLU A 57 7.69 -6.20 2.70
CA GLU A 57 7.47 -5.01 3.52
C GLU A 57 8.71 -4.11 3.56
N VAL A 58 8.49 -2.81 3.39
CA VAL A 58 9.54 -1.77 3.43
C VAL A 58 9.36 -0.84 4.63
N TYR A 59 8.12 -0.62 5.05
CA TYR A 59 7.80 0.15 6.23
C TYR A 59 6.45 -0.30 6.77
N VAL A 60 6.39 -0.65 8.05
CA VAL A 60 5.12 -0.84 8.73
C VAL A 60 5.16 -0.12 10.07
N GLY A 61 4.37 0.93 10.22
CA GLY A 61 4.41 1.73 11.42
C GLY A 61 3.50 2.95 11.38
N PRO A 62 3.43 3.70 12.48
CA PRO A 62 2.64 4.91 12.56
C PRO A 62 3.17 5.98 11.59
N LEU A 63 2.27 6.75 10.99
CA LEU A 63 2.65 7.92 10.18
C LEU A 63 3.17 9.06 11.07
N GLY A 64 2.55 9.22 12.24
CA GLY A 64 2.75 10.38 13.11
C GLY A 64 2.07 11.63 12.56
N ARG A 65 2.05 12.71 13.36
CA ARG A 65 1.50 13.99 12.90
C ARG A 65 2.30 14.51 11.71
N HIS A 66 1.60 14.90 10.65
CA HIS A 66 2.19 15.36 9.39
C HIS A 66 3.24 14.40 8.81
N SER A 67 2.99 13.08 8.92
CA SER A 67 3.90 12.03 8.44
C SER A 67 5.34 12.10 9.01
N SER A 68 5.54 12.76 10.15
CA SER A 68 6.86 13.02 10.71
C SER A 68 7.66 11.77 11.07
N GLN A 69 7.01 10.70 11.53
CA GLN A 69 7.72 9.44 11.86
C GLN A 69 8.18 8.71 10.59
N LEU A 70 7.32 8.68 9.58
CA LEU A 70 7.63 8.13 8.26
C LEU A 70 8.82 8.86 7.63
N ILE A 71 8.76 10.20 7.58
CA ILE A 71 9.81 11.03 7.01
C ILE A 71 11.12 10.80 7.75
N LYS A 72 11.10 10.85 9.09
CA LYS A 72 12.28 10.62 9.91
C LYS A 72 12.92 9.24 9.68
N TYR A 73 12.10 8.19 9.49
CA TYR A 73 12.60 6.85 9.19
C TYR A 73 13.36 6.83 7.86
N PHE A 74 12.74 7.27 6.76
CA PHE A 74 13.38 7.24 5.45
C PHE A 74 14.57 8.20 5.34
N GLU A 75 14.51 9.36 5.99
CA GLU A 75 15.64 10.31 6.05
C GLU A 75 16.83 9.79 6.89
N SER A 76 16.61 8.82 7.76
CA SER A 76 17.70 8.19 8.53
C SER A 76 18.52 7.19 7.70
N ILE A 77 18.01 6.78 6.53
CA ILE A 77 18.70 5.86 5.63
C ILE A 77 19.70 6.66 4.79
N GLU A 78 20.97 6.22 4.80
CA GLU A 78 22.02 6.89 4.06
C GLU A 78 21.73 6.92 2.55
N GLY A 79 21.84 8.12 1.96
CA GLY A 79 21.63 8.35 0.54
C GLY A 79 20.18 8.64 0.11
N VAL A 80 19.20 8.54 1.01
CA VAL A 80 17.83 8.99 0.71
C VAL A 80 17.76 10.52 0.66
N SER A 81 17.15 11.06 -0.39
CA SER A 81 16.94 12.50 -0.52
C SER A 81 15.87 13.00 0.44
N LYS A 82 16.17 14.06 1.19
CA LYS A 82 15.22 14.71 2.09
C LYS A 82 13.98 15.22 1.37
N ILE A 83 12.85 15.24 2.06
CA ILE A 83 11.61 15.76 1.50
C ILE A 83 11.69 17.28 1.34
N LYS A 84 11.10 17.81 0.26
CA LYS A 84 10.98 19.25 0.03
C LYS A 84 9.79 19.80 0.82
N ASP A 85 9.91 21.04 1.28
CA ASP A 85 8.82 21.70 2.00
C ASP A 85 7.56 21.81 1.13
N GLY A 86 6.40 21.46 1.70
CA GLY A 86 5.12 21.40 0.99
C GLY A 86 4.97 20.26 -0.03
N TYR A 87 5.95 19.36 -0.16
CA TYR A 87 5.83 18.19 -1.05
C TYR A 87 5.01 17.08 -0.40
N ASN A 88 4.23 16.35 -1.19
CA ASN A 88 3.35 15.30 -0.67
C ASN A 88 4.21 14.12 -0.13
N PRO A 89 4.12 13.79 1.17
CA PRO A 89 4.90 12.68 1.74
C PRO A 89 4.59 11.32 1.11
N ALA A 90 3.35 11.09 0.66
CA ALA A 90 2.97 9.86 0.00
C ALA A 90 3.67 9.71 -1.36
N THR A 91 3.78 10.80 -2.13
CA THR A 91 4.49 10.82 -3.41
C THR A 91 5.99 10.66 -3.21
N TRP A 92 6.56 11.42 -2.28
CA TRP A 92 7.98 11.35 -1.94
C TRP A 92 8.41 9.95 -1.51
N MET A 93 7.66 9.34 -0.60
CA MET A 93 7.92 7.98 -0.12
C MET A 93 8.00 6.98 -1.28
N LEU A 94 7.04 7.02 -2.21
CA LEU A 94 7.03 6.10 -3.36
C LEU A 94 8.22 6.33 -4.30
N GLU A 95 8.68 7.57 -4.46
CA GLU A 95 9.87 7.91 -5.24
C GLU A 95 11.14 7.36 -4.59
N VAL A 96 11.32 7.56 -3.28
CA VAL A 96 12.51 7.10 -2.56
C VAL A 96 12.58 5.58 -2.43
N THR A 97 11.43 4.90 -2.34
CA THR A 97 11.36 3.43 -2.29
C THR A 97 11.26 2.79 -3.68
N SER A 98 11.49 3.54 -4.75
CA SER A 98 11.45 2.99 -6.12
C SER A 98 12.62 2.05 -6.38
N SER A 99 12.41 1.02 -7.20
CA SER A 99 13.48 0.05 -7.55
C SER A 99 14.69 0.71 -8.22
N ALA A 100 14.49 1.82 -8.92
CA ALA A 100 15.59 2.59 -9.51
C ALA A 100 16.47 3.25 -8.44
N GLN A 101 15.84 3.79 -7.39
CA GLN A 101 16.55 4.39 -6.26
C GLN A 101 17.29 3.33 -5.44
N GLU A 102 16.65 2.18 -5.21
CA GLU A 102 17.23 1.01 -4.53
C GLU A 102 18.52 0.54 -5.23
N LEU A 103 18.48 0.39 -6.56
CA LEU A 103 19.65 0.02 -7.37
C LEU A 103 20.76 1.09 -7.33
N THR A 104 20.39 2.37 -7.34
CA THR A 104 21.34 3.49 -7.31
C THR A 104 22.07 3.56 -5.96
N LEU A 105 21.34 3.30 -4.87
CA LEU A 105 21.89 3.28 -3.52
C LEU A 105 22.62 1.96 -3.20
N GLY A 106 22.33 0.89 -3.94
CA GLY A 106 22.89 -0.44 -3.70
C GLY A 106 22.42 -1.04 -2.37
N VAL A 107 21.27 -0.62 -1.87
CA VAL A 107 20.67 -1.09 -0.61
C VAL A 107 19.43 -1.94 -0.89
N ASP A 108 19.05 -2.81 0.03
CA ASP A 108 17.71 -3.43 0.02
C ASP A 108 16.88 -2.83 1.17
N PHE A 109 15.81 -2.11 0.81
CA PHE A 109 14.95 -1.46 1.80
C PHE A 109 14.21 -2.45 2.72
N HIS A 110 13.92 -3.65 2.24
CA HIS A 110 13.30 -4.71 3.04
C HIS A 110 14.26 -5.22 4.12
N ASP A 111 15.54 -5.39 3.76
CA ASP A 111 16.55 -5.84 4.72
C ASP A 111 16.85 -4.74 5.75
N ILE A 112 16.92 -3.47 5.32
CA ILE A 112 17.04 -2.34 6.25
C ILE A 112 15.87 -2.34 7.23
N TYR A 113 14.66 -2.51 6.74
CA TYR A 113 13.46 -2.53 7.58
C TYR A 113 13.49 -3.68 8.59
N LYS A 114 13.79 -4.91 8.17
CA LYS A 114 13.87 -6.07 9.06
C LYS A 114 14.92 -5.93 10.16
N ASN A 115 16.02 -5.24 9.88
CA ASN A 115 17.08 -4.98 10.84
C ASN A 115 16.83 -3.72 11.69
N SER A 116 15.78 -2.95 11.40
CA SER A 116 15.46 -1.72 12.13
C SER A 116 14.74 -2.02 13.44
N ASP A 117 14.94 -1.14 14.43
CA ASP A 117 14.20 -1.17 15.70
C ASP A 117 12.69 -1.06 15.48
N LEU A 118 12.27 -0.43 14.39
CA LEU A 118 10.87 -0.23 14.03
C LEU A 118 10.17 -1.56 13.77
N TYR A 119 10.82 -2.52 13.11
CA TYR A 119 10.27 -3.85 12.90
C TYR A 119 10.08 -4.63 14.21
N SER A 120 11.05 -4.56 15.11
CA SER A 120 10.96 -5.22 16.43
C SER A 120 9.89 -4.58 17.32
N HIS A 121 9.90 -3.25 17.39
CA HIS A 121 8.98 -2.46 18.21
C HIS A 121 7.54 -2.56 17.71
N PHE A 122 7.33 -2.47 16.40
CA PHE A 122 6.01 -2.65 15.81
C PHE A 122 5.52 -4.08 15.98
N GLY A 123 6.39 -5.08 15.77
CA GLY A 123 6.08 -6.47 16.07
C GLY A 123 5.56 -6.65 17.50
N SER A 124 6.24 -6.07 18.50
CA SER A 124 5.82 -6.12 19.90
C SER A 124 4.52 -5.37 20.18
N ASN A 125 4.41 -4.11 19.74
CA ASN A 125 3.24 -3.27 20.05
C ASN A 125 1.98 -3.75 19.36
N VAL A 126 2.09 -4.22 18.12
CA VAL A 126 0.96 -4.81 17.41
C VAL A 126 0.53 -6.10 18.10
N TRP A 127 1.46 -6.96 18.53
CA TRP A 127 1.14 -8.14 19.34
C TRP A 127 0.42 -7.81 20.65
N LEU A 128 0.80 -6.72 21.32
CA LEU A 128 0.12 -6.30 22.55
C LEU A 128 -1.24 -5.65 22.29
N ALA A 129 -1.37 -4.85 21.24
CA ALA A 129 -2.61 -4.14 20.92
C ALA A 129 -3.67 -5.02 20.24
N TYR A 130 -3.24 -6.03 19.47
CA TYR A 130 -4.11 -6.82 18.59
C TYR A 130 -3.96 -8.34 18.77
N GLY A 131 -3.33 -8.82 19.84
CA GLY A 131 -2.79 -10.18 20.05
C GLY A 131 -3.61 -11.42 19.71
N ASN A 132 -4.91 -11.30 19.41
CA ASN A 132 -5.74 -12.40 18.87
C ASN A 132 -6.03 -12.31 17.36
N ASN A 133 -5.90 -11.13 16.74
CA ASN A 133 -6.37 -10.87 15.37
C ASN A 133 -5.25 -10.62 14.35
N ILE A 134 -3.96 -10.64 14.74
CA ILE A 134 -2.86 -10.23 13.83
C ILE A 134 -2.49 -11.31 12.84
N GLY A 135 -2.47 -12.57 13.32
CA GLY A 135 -2.36 -13.73 12.43
C GLY A 135 -3.50 -13.71 11.42
N HIS A 136 -4.72 -13.41 11.89
CA HIS A 136 -5.88 -13.21 11.04
C HIS A 136 -5.71 -12.04 10.08
N ILE A 137 -5.38 -10.82 10.51
CA ILE A 137 -5.27 -9.64 9.63
C ILE A 137 -4.20 -9.82 8.56
N ARG A 138 -3.02 -10.37 8.90
CA ARG A 138 -2.00 -10.68 7.90
C ARG A 138 -2.49 -11.76 6.94
N GLN A 139 -3.07 -12.83 7.45
CA GLN A 139 -3.59 -13.92 6.64
C GLN A 139 -4.77 -13.47 5.77
N ASP A 140 -5.67 -12.65 6.30
CA ASP A 140 -6.86 -12.08 5.67
C ASP A 140 -6.43 -11.06 4.61
N LEU A 141 -5.37 -10.28 4.85
CA LEU A 141 -4.77 -9.39 3.84
C LEU A 141 -4.14 -10.21 2.71
N PHE A 142 -3.34 -11.24 3.02
CA PHE A 142 -2.77 -12.14 2.01
C PHE A 142 -3.86 -12.92 1.26
N CYS A 143 -4.91 -13.37 1.94
CA CYS A 143 -6.06 -14.05 1.34
C CYS A 143 -6.86 -13.09 0.46
N ALA A 144 -7.09 -11.86 0.88
CA ALA A 144 -7.78 -10.84 0.08
C ALA A 144 -6.98 -10.53 -1.19
N LEU A 145 -5.68 -10.20 -1.06
CA LEU A 145 -4.80 -9.93 -2.21
C LEU A 145 -4.69 -11.16 -3.14
N GLY A 146 -4.56 -12.36 -2.57
CA GLY A 146 -4.54 -13.61 -3.33
C GLY A 146 -5.85 -13.88 -4.08
N SER A 147 -7.00 -13.65 -3.42
CA SER A 147 -8.32 -13.84 -4.03
C SER A 147 -8.61 -12.82 -5.14
N MET A 148 -8.14 -11.58 -4.99
CA MET A 148 -8.25 -10.56 -6.05
C MET A 148 -7.39 -10.94 -7.26
N TYR A 149 -6.15 -11.38 -7.04
CA TYR A 149 -5.26 -11.82 -8.11
C TYR A 149 -5.83 -13.01 -8.90
N THR A 150 -6.38 -14.02 -8.20
CA THR A 150 -7.04 -15.16 -8.87
C THR A 150 -8.29 -14.75 -9.63
N THR A 151 -9.08 -13.80 -9.10
CA THR A 151 -10.27 -13.28 -9.78
C THR A 151 -9.92 -12.53 -11.07
N VAL A 152 -8.90 -11.67 -11.04
CA VAL A 152 -8.43 -10.92 -12.22
C VAL A 152 -7.87 -11.86 -13.29
N LEU A 153 -7.07 -12.85 -12.90
CA LEU A 153 -6.58 -13.87 -13.83
C LEU A 153 -7.72 -14.69 -14.45
N PHE A 154 -8.68 -15.12 -13.65
CA PHE A 154 -9.82 -15.91 -14.12
C PHE A 154 -10.69 -15.13 -15.11
N LEU A 155 -11.05 -13.88 -14.79
CA LEU A 155 -11.77 -12.99 -15.70
C LEU A 155 -10.96 -12.68 -16.97
N GLY A 156 -9.65 -12.48 -16.85
CA GLY A 156 -8.75 -12.26 -17.99
C GLY A 156 -8.70 -13.45 -18.95
N VAL A 157 -8.62 -14.68 -18.42
CA VAL A 157 -8.65 -15.91 -19.22
C VAL A 157 -10.01 -16.12 -19.88
N GLN A 158 -11.11 -15.90 -19.16
CA GLN A 158 -12.46 -16.11 -19.68
C GLN A 158 -12.82 -15.08 -20.76
N ASN A 159 -12.44 -13.81 -20.57
CA ASN A 159 -12.58 -12.79 -21.61
C ASN A 159 -11.70 -13.10 -22.83
N SER A 160 -10.47 -13.56 -22.65
CA SER A 160 -9.59 -13.94 -23.77
C SER A 160 -10.12 -15.14 -24.56
N SER A 161 -10.73 -16.13 -23.89
CA SER A 161 -11.35 -17.29 -24.55
C SER A 161 -12.54 -16.92 -25.43
N SER A 162 -13.23 -15.83 -25.12
CA SER A 162 -14.38 -15.34 -25.90
C SER A 162 -13.98 -14.69 -27.23
N ILE A 163 -12.70 -14.27 -27.37
CA ILE A 163 -12.15 -13.65 -28.58
C ILE A 163 -11.42 -14.67 -29.46
N GLN A 164 -11.03 -15.83 -28.91
CA GLN A 164 -10.39 -16.92 -29.66
C GLN A 164 -11.18 -17.36 -30.91
N PRO A 165 -12.52 -17.49 -30.91
CA PRO A 165 -13.27 -17.85 -32.11
C PRO A 165 -13.24 -16.73 -33.17
N VAL A 166 -13.28 -15.47 -32.77
CA VAL A 166 -13.25 -14.32 -33.70
C VAL A 166 -11.90 -14.21 -34.39
N VAL A 167 -10.80 -14.32 -33.63
CA VAL A 167 -9.42 -14.32 -34.19
C VAL A 167 -9.16 -15.57 -35.04
N ALA A 168 -9.72 -16.73 -34.68
CA ALA A 168 -9.62 -17.95 -35.46
C ALA A 168 -10.37 -17.86 -36.80
N VAL A 169 -11.53 -17.18 -36.83
CA VAL A 169 -12.27 -16.91 -38.05
C VAL A 169 -11.50 -15.91 -38.93
N GLU A 170 -10.96 -14.82 -38.37
CA GLU A 170 -10.15 -13.87 -39.16
C GLU A 170 -8.89 -14.51 -39.76
N ARG A 171 -8.23 -15.43 -39.05
CA ARG A 171 -7.09 -16.20 -39.60
C ARG A 171 -7.48 -17.23 -40.66
N SER A 172 -8.75 -17.62 -40.73
CA SER A 172 -9.27 -18.53 -41.76
C SER A 172 -9.69 -17.79 -43.04
N VAL A 173 -9.93 -16.48 -42.96
CA VAL A 173 -10.33 -15.64 -44.11
C VAL A 173 -9.12 -15.01 -44.82
N PHE A 174 -8.00 -14.83 -44.13
CA PHE A 174 -6.73 -14.38 -44.71
C PHE A 174 -5.77 -15.56 -44.98
N TYR A 175 -6.10 -16.44 -45.93
CA TYR A 175 -5.15 -17.24 -46.72
C TYR A 175 -5.79 -17.66 -48.04
#